data_AF-A0A4D8Y6L0-F1
#
_entry.id   AF-A0A4D8Y6L0-F1
#
_cell.length_a   1.000
_cell.length_b   1.000
_cell.length_c   1.000
_cell.angle_alpha   90.00
_cell.angle_beta   90.00
_cell.angle_gamma   90.00
#
_symmetry.space_group_name_H-M   'P 1'
#
loop_
_entity.id
_entity.type
_entity.pdbx_description
1 polymer ?
#
loop_
_entity_poly.entity_id
_entity_poly.type
_entity_poly.pdbx_seq_one_letter_code
_entity_poly.pdbx_strand_id
1 'polypeptide(L)'
;MGELFKHLHFNLDLNRINASSGERTAAITFLDTALRRNRQCVLAYLNYRLERLRDLVWDQVGREEDLPATIKERLDQDEIKYVRQYDAIVNQYMSELNEGSEHEFQLDVFTDSLPPISAVTEVEVLADFEGHLTGTRFLARRQIVEPHILQGKARHLYGMAG
;
A
#
# COMPACT_ATOMS: atom_id res chain seq x y z
N MET A 1 -15.95 -8.95 3.36
CA MET A 1 -15.38 -10.28 2.98
C MET A 1 -16.09 -11.56 3.52
N GLY A 2 -16.81 -11.55 4.64
CA GLY A 2 -17.38 -12.78 5.24
C GLY A 2 -18.57 -13.43 4.50
N GLU A 3 -19.31 -12.69 3.67
CA GLU A 3 -20.48 -13.22 2.94
C GLU A 3 -20.11 -13.90 1.61
N LEU A 4 -19.03 -13.47 0.96
CA LEU A 4 -18.52 -14.08 -0.28
C LEU A 4 -18.09 -15.54 -0.07
N PHE A 5 -17.52 -15.87 1.09
CA PHE A 5 -17.19 -17.25 1.45
C PHE A 5 -18.43 -18.09 1.83
N LYS A 6 -19.52 -17.47 2.33
CA LYS A 6 -20.78 -18.18 2.61
C LYS A 6 -21.47 -18.63 1.31
N HIS A 7 -21.37 -17.85 0.24
CA HIS A 7 -21.89 -18.21 -1.07
C HIS A 7 -21.04 -19.26 -1.80
N LEU A 8 -19.80 -19.49 -1.38
CA LEU A 8 -18.97 -20.59 -1.86
C LEU A 8 -19.27 -21.92 -1.15
N HIS A 9 -20.46 -22.07 -0.55
CA HIS A 9 -20.96 -23.38 -0.16
C HIS A 9 -21.43 -24.08 -1.44
N PHE A 10 -20.49 -24.73 -2.11
CA PHE A 10 -20.76 -25.57 -3.27
C PHE A 10 -21.59 -26.76 -2.77
N ASN A 11 -22.92 -26.65 -2.85
CA ASN A 11 -23.86 -27.75 -2.59
C ASN A 11 -23.73 -28.79 -3.70
N LEU A 12 -22.62 -29.53 -3.70
CA LEU A 12 -22.49 -30.78 -4.43
C LEU A 12 -23.07 -31.87 -3.53
N ASP A 13 -24.34 -32.20 -3.76
CA ASP A 13 -24.95 -33.41 -3.23
C ASP A 13 -24.21 -34.62 -3.84
N LEU A 14 -23.13 -35.07 -3.19
CA LEU A 14 -22.36 -36.26 -3.57
C LEU A 14 -23.25 -37.52 -3.66
N ASN A 15 -24.39 -37.50 -2.96
CA ASN A 15 -25.41 -38.54 -2.97
C ASN A 15 -26.23 -38.60 -4.29
N ARG A 16 -26.23 -37.55 -5.12
CA ARG A 16 -26.89 -37.56 -6.44
C ARG A 16 -26.11 -38.34 -7.50
N ILE A 17 -24.84 -38.64 -7.24
CA ILE A 17 -23.97 -39.34 -8.17
C ILE A 17 -24.10 -40.85 -7.91
N ASN A 18 -24.86 -41.54 -8.77
CA ASN A 18 -24.97 -43.01 -8.80
C ASN A 18 -23.69 -43.65 -9.40
N ALA A 19 -22.55 -43.35 -8.80
CA ALA A 19 -21.23 -43.84 -9.21
C ALA A 19 -20.70 -44.92 -8.27
N SER A 20 -19.79 -45.75 -8.78
CA SER A 20 -19.12 -46.78 -8.00
C SER A 20 -18.28 -46.16 -6.86
N SER A 21 -17.97 -46.94 -5.82
CA SER A 21 -17.21 -46.47 -4.65
C SER A 21 -15.91 -45.73 -5.04
N GLY A 22 -15.16 -46.27 -6.02
CA GLY A 22 -13.91 -45.67 -6.49
C GLY A 22 -14.08 -44.35 -7.24
N GLU A 23 -15.12 -44.23 -8.08
CA GLU A 23 -15.45 -43.00 -8.81
C GLU A 23 -15.88 -41.88 -7.86
N ARG A 24 -16.59 -42.22 -6.77
CA ARG A 24 -16.95 -41.25 -5.71
C ARG A 24 -15.71 -40.72 -4.99
N THR A 25 -14.76 -41.58 -4.64
CA THR A 25 -13.49 -41.14 -4.01
C THR A 25 -12.68 -40.25 -4.94
N ALA A 26 -12.61 -40.57 -6.23
CA ALA A 26 -11.95 -39.73 -7.24
C ALA A 26 -12.61 -38.34 -7.36
N ALA A 27 -13.95 -38.28 -7.37
CA ALA A 27 -14.67 -37.01 -7.41
C ALA A 27 -14.43 -36.15 -6.15
N ILE A 28 -14.42 -36.77 -4.97
CA ILE A 28 -14.18 -36.06 -3.70
C ILE A 28 -12.74 -35.52 -3.65
N THR A 29 -11.76 -36.34 -4.01
CA THR A 29 -10.34 -35.93 -4.01
C THR A 29 -10.06 -34.82 -5.02
N PHE A 30 -10.67 -34.90 -6.20
CA PHE A 30 -10.61 -33.83 -7.20
C PHE A 30 -11.21 -32.52 -6.67
N LEU A 31 -12.40 -32.59 -6.05
CA LEU A 31 -13.07 -31.42 -5.48
C LEU A 31 -12.25 -30.79 -4.35
N ASP A 32 -11.74 -31.59 -3.40
CA ASP A 32 -10.89 -31.09 -2.31
C ASP A 32 -9.64 -30.40 -2.86
N THR A 33 -8.99 -31.00 -3.87
CA THR A 33 -7.83 -30.41 -4.52
C THR A 33 -8.17 -29.09 -5.22
N ALA A 34 -9.29 -29.05 -5.95
CA ALA A 34 -9.76 -27.85 -6.63
C ALA A 34 -10.10 -26.72 -5.65
N LEU A 35 -10.79 -27.03 -4.54
CA LEU A 35 -11.13 -26.08 -3.49
C LEU A 35 -9.88 -25.54 -2.79
N ARG A 36 -8.92 -26.41 -2.45
CA ARG A 36 -7.64 -26.00 -1.87
C ARG A 36 -6.88 -25.06 -2.80
N ARG A 37 -6.81 -25.39 -4.09
CA ARG A 37 -6.19 -24.53 -5.11
C ARG A 37 -6.87 -23.17 -5.18
N ASN A 38 -8.20 -23.13 -5.28
CA ASN A 38 -8.94 -21.87 -5.36
C ASN A 38 -8.73 -21.01 -4.11
N ARG A 39 -8.78 -21.63 -2.91
CA ARG A 39 -8.49 -20.93 -1.65
C ARG A 39 -7.08 -20.35 -1.62
N GLN A 40 -6.08 -21.13 -2.01
CA GLN A 40 -4.69 -20.68 -2.06
C GLN A 40 -4.49 -19.55 -3.07
N CYS A 41 -5.07 -19.65 -4.27
CA CYS A 41 -4.99 -18.61 -5.28
C CYS A 41 -5.63 -17.30 -4.82
N VAL A 42 -6.82 -17.36 -4.21
CA VAL A 42 -7.49 -16.18 -3.66
C VAL A 42 -6.68 -15.56 -2.52
N LEU A 43 -6.18 -16.38 -1.60
CA LEU A 43 -5.33 -15.89 -0.49
C LEU A 43 -4.04 -15.25 -1.00
N ALA A 44 -3.38 -15.87 -1.99
CA ALA A 44 -2.16 -15.35 -2.59
C ALA A 44 -2.42 -14.00 -3.29
N TYR A 45 -3.52 -13.89 -4.04
CA TYR A 45 -3.91 -12.62 -4.67
C TYR A 45 -4.17 -11.53 -3.64
N LEU A 46 -4.95 -11.84 -2.59
CA LEU A 46 -5.23 -10.89 -1.52
C LEU A 46 -3.97 -10.46 -0.79
N ASN A 47 -3.08 -11.40 -0.46
CA ASN A 47 -1.83 -11.08 0.21
C ASN A 47 -0.93 -10.19 -0.67
N TYR A 48 -0.76 -10.55 -1.95
CA TYR A 48 -0.02 -9.72 -2.90
C TYR A 48 -0.61 -8.31 -3.02
N ARG A 49 -1.94 -8.21 -3.03
CA ARG A 49 -2.62 -6.92 -3.12
C ARG A 49 -2.41 -6.08 -1.85
N LEU A 50 -2.45 -6.68 -0.66
CA LEU A 50 -2.16 -5.99 0.60
C LEU A 50 -0.68 -5.57 0.71
N GLU A 51 0.25 -6.42 0.26
CA GLU A 51 1.67 -6.07 0.17
C GLU A 51 1.87 -4.84 -0.73
N ARG A 52 1.21 -4.81 -1.90
CA ARG A 52 1.25 -3.65 -2.80
C ARG A 52 0.64 -2.39 -2.20
N LEU A 53 -0.45 -2.52 -1.44
CA LEU A 53 -1.03 -1.39 -0.72
C LEU A 53 -0.09 -0.86 0.35
N ARG A 54 0.61 -1.75 1.08
CA ARG A 54 1.63 -1.35 2.06
C ARG A 54 2.77 -0.61 1.37
N ASP A 55 3.30 -1.14 0.28
CA ASP A 55 4.38 -0.50 -0.48
C ASP A 55 3.96 0.91 -0.95
N LEU A 56 2.72 1.06 -1.45
CA LEU A 56 2.17 2.37 -1.83
C LEU A 56 2.12 3.36 -0.66
N VAL A 57 1.76 2.91 0.54
CA VAL A 57 1.75 3.75 1.74
C VAL A 57 3.17 4.22 2.06
N TRP A 58 4.17 3.33 2.02
CA TRP A 58 5.57 3.70 2.29
C TRP A 58 6.18 4.60 1.22
N ASP A 59 5.82 4.42 -0.05
CA ASP A 59 6.34 5.23 -1.15
C ASP A 59 5.79 6.67 -1.17
N GLN A 60 4.56 6.88 -0.67
CA GLN A 60 3.84 8.17 -0.76
C GLN A 60 3.73 8.92 0.58
N VAL A 61 4.76 8.82 1.42
CA VAL A 61 4.87 9.56 2.71
C VAL A 61 3.84 9.10 3.77
N GLY A 62 3.32 7.88 3.65
CA GLY A 62 2.86 7.14 4.82
C GLY A 62 1.41 7.30 5.26
N ARG A 63 0.56 8.08 4.55
CA ARG A 63 -0.80 8.39 5.03
C ARG A 63 -1.88 8.07 4.01
N GLU A 64 -3.03 7.61 4.50
CA GLU A 64 -4.23 7.44 3.65
C GLU A 64 -4.61 8.76 2.98
N GLU A 65 -4.47 9.89 3.68
CA GLU A 65 -4.81 11.21 3.18
C GLU A 65 -4.03 11.59 1.92
N ASP A 66 -2.77 11.21 1.84
CA ASP A 66 -1.86 11.55 0.75
C ASP A 66 -1.97 10.61 -0.47
N LEU A 67 -2.69 9.49 -0.35
CA LEU A 67 -2.90 8.56 -1.46
C LEU A 67 -3.71 9.24 -2.59
N PRO A 68 -3.27 9.15 -3.87
CA PRO A 68 -3.96 9.71 -5.02
C PRO A 68 -5.41 9.26 -5.12
N ALA A 69 -6.29 10.19 -5.50
CA ALA A 69 -7.72 9.92 -5.70
C ALA A 69 -7.96 8.76 -6.67
N THR A 70 -7.13 8.65 -7.72
CA THR A 70 -7.20 7.58 -8.72
C THR A 70 -6.99 6.18 -8.15
N ILE A 71 -6.22 6.07 -7.08
CA ILE A 71 -6.00 4.80 -6.38
C ILE A 71 -7.13 4.59 -5.37
N LYS A 72 -7.50 5.62 -4.60
CA LYS A 72 -8.61 5.56 -3.62
C LYS A 72 -9.92 5.05 -4.23
N GLU A 73 -10.26 5.46 -5.45
CA GLU A 73 -11.46 5.00 -6.18
C GLU A 73 -11.45 3.50 -6.49
N ARG A 74 -10.27 2.85 -6.49
CA ARG A 74 -10.10 1.42 -6.78
C ARG A 74 -9.96 0.56 -5.53
N LEU A 75 -9.96 1.16 -4.34
CA LEU A 75 -9.93 0.43 -3.07
C LEU A 75 -11.35 0.05 -2.65
N ASP A 76 -11.47 -1.16 -2.12
CA ASP A 76 -12.69 -1.58 -1.45
C ASP A 76 -12.77 -1.00 -0.02
N GLN A 77 -13.98 -0.96 0.57
CA GLN A 77 -14.18 -0.43 1.93
C GLN A 77 -13.38 -1.21 2.98
N ASP A 78 -13.26 -2.53 2.81
CA ASP A 78 -12.45 -3.39 3.68
C ASP A 78 -10.95 -3.02 3.58
N GLU A 79 -10.46 -2.62 2.40
CA GLU A 79 -9.06 -2.21 2.17
C GLU A 79 -8.77 -0.83 2.76
N ILE A 80 -9.70 0.12 2.61
CA ILE A 80 -9.58 1.45 3.23
C ILE A 80 -9.49 1.30 4.75
N LYS A 81 -10.35 0.45 5.34
CA LYS A 81 -10.30 0.17 6.78
C LYS A 81 -8.97 -0.46 7.19
N TYR A 82 -8.42 -1.37 6.39
CA TYR A 82 -7.11 -1.97 6.64
C TYR A 82 -6.00 -0.91 6.64
N VAL A 83 -5.97 -0.01 5.64
CA VAL A 83 -4.97 1.07 5.55
C VAL A 83 -5.04 1.99 6.77
N ARG A 84 -6.25 2.38 7.20
CA ARG A 84 -6.45 3.18 8.43
C ARG A 84 -5.89 2.54 9.68
N GLN A 85 -6.14 1.24 9.84
CA GLN A 85 -5.64 0.49 10.99
C GLN A 85 -4.12 0.36 10.94
N TYR A 86 -3.56 0.15 9.74
CA TYR A 86 -2.12 0.09 9.55
C TYR A 86 -1.45 1.42 9.88
N ASP A 87 -1.98 2.54 9.38
CA ASP A 87 -1.52 3.90 9.67
C ASP A 87 -1.55 4.19 11.18
N ALA A 88 -2.63 3.82 11.88
CA ALA A 88 -2.70 3.96 13.34
C ALA A 88 -1.60 3.19 14.08
N ILE A 89 -1.25 1.97 13.63
CA ILE A 89 -0.17 1.17 14.22
C ILE A 89 1.20 1.82 13.95
N VAL A 90 1.42 2.34 12.74
CA VAL A 90 2.68 3.00 12.40
C VAL A 90 2.84 4.31 13.19
N ASN A 91 1.79 5.11 13.32
CA ASN A 91 1.83 6.32 14.14
C ASN A 91 2.08 6.02 15.62
N GLN A 92 1.49 4.95 16.15
CA GLN A 92 1.81 4.48 17.50
C GLN A 92 3.29 4.14 17.62
N TYR A 93 3.84 3.38 16.67
CA TYR A 93 5.25 3.03 16.66
C TYR A 93 6.16 4.26 16.57
N MET A 94 5.82 5.26 15.76
CA MET A 94 6.54 6.53 15.69
C MET A 94 6.48 7.32 17.00
N SER A 95 5.34 7.31 17.69
CA SER A 95 5.21 7.92 19.01
C SER A 95 6.16 7.25 19.99
N GLU A 96 6.12 5.91 20.09
CA GLU A 96 6.98 5.14 20.98
C GLU A 96 8.48 5.34 20.70
N LEU A 97 8.86 5.47 19.42
CA LEU A 97 10.25 5.79 19.04
C LEU A 97 10.68 7.19 19.52
N ASN A 98 9.77 8.15 19.55
CA ASN A 98 10.04 9.54 19.89
C ASN A 98 9.78 9.88 21.38
N GLU A 99 9.26 8.95 22.19
CA GLU A 99 8.95 9.15 23.61
C GLU A 99 10.19 9.42 24.49
N GLY A 100 11.39 9.04 24.03
CA GLY A 100 12.66 9.21 24.74
C GLY A 100 13.60 10.27 24.16
N SER A 101 13.28 10.83 22.99
CA SER A 101 14.07 11.89 22.37
C SER A 101 13.72 13.24 23.01
N GLU A 102 14.73 14.02 23.40
CA GLU A 102 14.55 15.44 23.72
C GLU A 102 13.81 16.12 22.55
N HIS A 103 12.96 17.12 22.85
CA HIS A 103 11.97 17.72 21.92
C HIS A 103 12.52 18.22 20.57
N GLU A 104 13.83 18.17 20.36
CA GLU A 104 14.53 18.60 19.16
C GLU A 104 14.69 17.52 18.08
N PHE A 105 14.52 16.22 18.41
CA PHE A 105 14.75 15.13 17.46
C PHE A 105 13.53 14.21 17.34
N GLN A 106 12.52 14.64 16.60
CA GLN A 106 11.42 13.78 16.17
C GLN A 106 11.80 13.12 14.84
N LEU A 107 11.86 11.79 14.83
CA LEU A 107 12.13 11.02 13.63
C LEU A 107 10.83 10.71 12.89
N ASP A 108 10.78 11.07 11.62
CA ASP A 108 9.76 10.61 10.68
C ASP A 108 10.34 9.49 9.80
N VAL A 109 9.82 8.28 9.96
CA VAL A 109 10.30 7.07 9.28
C VAL A 109 9.91 7.04 7.80
N PHE A 110 8.97 7.88 7.37
CA PHE A 110 8.56 7.97 5.96
C PHE A 110 9.48 8.85 5.11
N THR A 111 10.33 9.64 5.76
CA THR A 111 11.21 10.60 5.09
C THR A 111 12.66 10.09 4.99
N ASP A 112 13.49 10.73 4.18
CA ASP A 112 14.93 10.47 4.06
C ASP A 112 15.33 9.06 3.58
N SER A 113 14.61 8.51 2.59
CA SER A 113 14.94 7.20 1.99
C SER A 113 16.29 7.18 1.24
N LEU A 114 16.77 8.35 0.83
CA LEU A 114 18.04 8.54 0.12
C LEU A 114 18.97 9.43 0.94
N PRO A 115 20.28 9.12 1.01
CA PRO A 115 21.22 9.94 1.76
C PRO A 115 21.25 11.39 1.26
N PRO A 116 21.38 12.38 2.17
CA PRO A 116 21.43 13.79 1.80
C PRO A 116 22.75 14.14 1.10
N ILE A 117 22.66 14.62 -0.14
CA ILE A 117 23.82 15.10 -0.93
C ILE A 117 24.12 16.57 -0.62
N SER A 118 23.08 17.37 -0.41
CA SER A 118 23.18 18.78 -0.07
C SER A 118 22.03 19.21 0.84
N ALA A 119 22.24 20.27 1.61
CA ALA A 119 21.21 20.85 2.48
C ALA A 119 20.17 21.67 1.70
N VAL A 120 20.58 22.29 0.58
CA VAL A 120 19.73 23.09 -0.30
C VAL A 120 19.72 22.47 -1.69
N THR A 121 18.54 22.45 -2.29
CA THR A 121 18.27 21.81 -3.57
C THR A 121 17.49 22.76 -4.49
N GLU A 122 17.79 22.73 -5.78
CA GLU A 122 16.92 23.29 -6.82
C GLU A 122 15.86 22.28 -7.27
N VAL A 123 14.59 22.69 -7.23
CA VAL A 123 13.43 21.84 -7.52
C VAL A 123 12.53 22.52 -8.55
N GLU A 124 11.97 21.71 -9.45
CA GLU A 124 10.91 22.13 -10.36
C GLU A 124 9.56 21.59 -9.91
N VAL A 125 8.55 22.46 -9.93
CA VAL A 125 7.18 22.15 -9.53
C VAL A 125 6.44 21.49 -10.69
N LEU A 126 5.94 20.27 -10.45
CA LEU A 126 5.16 19.49 -11.42
C LEU A 126 3.65 19.66 -11.23
N ALA A 127 3.21 19.93 -10.01
CA ALA A 127 1.83 20.20 -9.66
C ALA A 127 1.77 21.32 -8.63
N ASP A 128 0.75 22.17 -8.69
CA ASP A 128 0.62 23.32 -7.79
C ASP A 128 0.58 22.88 -6.32
N PHE A 129 1.45 23.46 -5.47
CA PHE A 129 1.45 23.25 -4.02
C PHE A 129 1.96 24.51 -3.31
N GLU A 130 1.42 24.78 -2.12
CA GLU A 130 1.87 25.86 -1.21
C GLU A 130 2.10 27.24 -1.86
N GLY A 131 1.30 27.59 -2.87
CA GLY A 131 1.41 28.87 -3.59
C GLY A 131 2.49 28.89 -4.69
N HIS A 132 3.17 27.78 -4.92
CA HIS A 132 4.02 27.59 -6.08
C HIS A 132 3.22 27.03 -7.26
N LEU A 133 3.37 27.68 -8.42
CA LEU A 133 2.71 27.29 -9.66
C LEU A 133 3.55 26.27 -10.43
N THR A 134 2.88 25.41 -11.17
CA THR A 134 3.47 24.41 -12.05
C THR A 134 4.44 25.05 -13.05
N GLY A 135 5.63 24.48 -13.19
CA GLY A 135 6.71 24.97 -14.04
C GLY A 135 7.62 26.01 -13.39
N THR A 136 7.33 26.45 -12.16
CA THR A 136 8.26 27.30 -11.40
C THR A 136 9.44 26.49 -10.87
N ARG A 137 10.58 27.16 -10.76
CA ARG A 137 11.82 26.60 -10.18
C ARG A 137 12.26 27.47 -9.02
N PHE A 138 12.67 26.82 -7.94
CA PHE A 138 13.17 27.54 -6.77
C PHE A 138 14.19 26.70 -6.00
N LEU A 139 14.99 27.40 -5.20
CA LEU A 139 15.93 26.81 -4.26
C LEU A 139 15.27 26.74 -2.89
N ALA A 140 15.27 25.56 -2.28
CA ALA A 140 14.74 25.35 -0.95
C ALA A 140 15.55 24.31 -0.17
N ARG A 141 15.38 24.31 1.15
CA ARG A 141 15.99 23.29 2.00
C ARG A 141 15.38 21.94 1.67
N ARG A 142 16.22 20.91 1.57
CA ARG A 142 15.80 19.57 1.19
C ARG A 142 14.67 19.04 2.08
N GLN A 143 14.78 19.22 3.39
CA GLN A 143 13.77 18.81 4.39
C GLN A 143 12.35 19.32 4.10
N ILE A 144 12.21 20.49 3.50
CA ILE A 144 10.90 21.09 3.20
C ILE A 144 10.31 20.46 1.93
N VAL A 145 11.15 20.13 0.95
CA VAL A 145 10.68 19.72 -0.38
C VAL A 145 10.62 18.20 -0.55
N GLU A 146 11.36 17.44 0.26
CA GLU A 146 11.38 15.97 0.26
C GLU A 146 9.98 15.31 0.27
N PRO A 147 9.03 15.69 1.15
CA PRO A 147 7.69 15.10 1.12
C PRO A 147 6.97 15.38 -0.21
N HIS A 148 7.13 16.57 -0.80
CA HIS A 148 6.51 16.91 -2.08
C HIS A 148 7.17 16.21 -3.27
N ILE A 149 8.46 15.87 -3.16
CA ILE A 149 9.16 15.06 -4.15
C ILE A 149 8.65 13.62 -4.11
N LEU A 150 8.51 13.03 -2.91
CA LEU A 150 7.98 11.68 -2.73
C LEU A 150 6.51 11.57 -3.20
N GLN A 151 5.70 12.61 -2.96
CA GLN A 151 4.35 12.71 -3.48
C GLN A 151 4.27 12.95 -5.01
N GLY A 152 5.41 13.15 -5.69
CA GLY A 152 5.47 13.40 -7.13
C GLY A 152 5.00 14.79 -7.57
N LYS A 153 4.85 15.74 -6.63
CA LYS A 153 4.47 17.14 -6.91
C LYS A 153 5.65 17.99 -7.36
N ALA A 154 6.87 17.56 -7.06
CA ALA A 154 8.08 18.28 -7.37
C ALA A 154 9.20 17.32 -7.80
N ARG A 155 10.15 17.79 -8.63
CA ARG A 155 11.31 17.00 -9.06
C ARG A 155 12.62 17.67 -8.75
N HIS A 156 13.58 16.88 -8.28
CA HIS A 156 14.98 17.29 -8.17
C HIS A 156 15.57 17.59 -9.55
N LEU A 157 16.34 18.67 -9.68
CA LEU A 157 17.05 19.01 -10.93
C LEU A 157 18.51 18.54 -10.98
N TYR A 158 18.93 17.61 -10.11
CA TYR A 158 20.30 17.08 -10.16
C TYR A 158 20.55 16.26 -11.43
N GLY A 159 21.44 16.76 -12.30
CA GLY A 159 21.95 16.03 -13.48
C GLY A 159 21.66 16.64 -14.85
N MET A 160 21.28 17.91 -14.98
CA MET A 160 21.13 18.58 -16.30
C MET A 160 22.17 19.69 -16.53
N ALA A 161 23.37 19.55 -15.96
CA ALA A 161 24.54 20.35 -16.31
C ALA A 161 25.58 19.44 -16.97
N GLY A 162 25.60 19.42 -18.31
CA GLY A 162 26.58 18.72 -19.14
C GLY A 162 25.95 17.88 -20.24
#